data_AF-W7VSE3-F1
#
_entry.id   AF-W7VSE3-F1
#
_cell.length_a   1.000
_cell.length_b   1.000
_cell.length_c   1.000
_cell.angle_alpha   90.00
_cell.angle_beta   90.00
_cell.angle_gamma   90.00
#
_symmetry.space_group_name_H-M   'P 1'
#
loop_
_entity.id
_entity.type
_entity.pdbx_description
1 polymer ?
#
loop_
_entity_poly.entity_id
_entity_poly.type
_entity_poly.pdbx_seq_one_letter_code
_entity_poly.pdbx_strand_id
1 'polypeptide(L)' 'MLRDGLRQTVDHLKQRRADLIDAGVIADYVALNWLEWHGGSLRLTIVGGNVCKQMAPAAPTS' A
#
# COMPACT_ATOMS: atom_id res chain seq x y z
N MET A 1 -7.75 1.79 -10.45
CA MET A 1 -6.99 3.00 -10.06
C MET A 1 -6.06 2.65 -8.91
N LEU A 2 -4.85 3.22 -8.84
CA LEU A 2 -3.81 2.89 -7.84
C LEU A 2 -4.30 2.98 -6.38
N ARG A 3 -5.19 3.94 -6.11
CA ARG A 3 -5.84 4.12 -4.81
C ARG A 3 -6.59 2.87 -4.34
N ASP A 4 -7.33 2.22 -5.23
CA ASP A 4 -8.16 1.05 -4.90
C ASP A 4 -7.30 -0.19 -4.58
N GLY A 5 -6.20 -0.36 -5.32
CA GLY A 5 -5.28 -1.49 -5.16
C GLY A 5 -4.37 -1.42 -3.93
N LEU A 6 -4.19 -0.24 -3.31
CA LEU A 6 -3.23 -0.05 -2.23
C LEU A 6 -3.53 -0.95 -1.02
N ARG A 7 -4.81 -1.18 -0.69
CA ARG A 7 -5.18 -2.04 0.45
C ARG A 7 -4.76 -3.48 0.22
N GLN A 8 -5.01 -4.01 -0.98
CA GLN A 8 -4.60 -5.36 -1.36
C GLN A 8 -3.07 -5.50 -1.36
N THR A 9 -2.37 -4.49 -1.86
CA THR A 9 -0.91 -4.42 -1.78
C THR A 9 -0.41 -4.46 -0.34
N VAL A 10 -1.00 -3.69 0.58
CA VAL A 10 -0.63 -3.71 2.01
C VAL A 10 -0.86 -5.09 2.63
N ASP A 11 -1.93 -5.78 2.26
CA ASP A 11 -2.19 -7.15 2.71
C ASP A 11 -1.11 -8.13 2.21
N HIS A 12 -0.72 -8.04 0.94
CA HIS A 12 0.39 -8.82 0.39
C HIS A 12 1.72 -8.55 1.12
N LEU A 13 2.02 -7.28 1.45
CA LEU A 13 3.22 -6.94 2.23
C LEU A 13 3.20 -7.57 3.63
N LYS A 14 2.06 -7.55 4.33
CA LYS A 14 1.90 -8.21 5.64
C LYS A 14 2.14 -9.71 5.59
N GLN A 15 1.76 -10.35 4.48
CA GLN A 15 1.94 -11.77 4.24
C GLN A 15 3.33 -12.12 3.68
N ARG A 16 4.24 -11.14 3.55
CA ARG A 16 5.55 -11.29 2.89
C ARG A 16 5.44 -11.80 1.44
N ARG A 17 4.34 -11.47 0.76
CA ARG A 17 4.05 -11.83 -0.63
C ARG A 17 4.21 -10.63 -1.56
N ALA A 18 5.29 -9.88 -1.41
CA ALA A 18 5.58 -8.74 -2.29
C ALA A 18 5.75 -9.16 -3.76
N ASP A 19 6.15 -10.41 -3.99
CA ASP A 19 6.22 -11.08 -5.29
C ASP A 19 4.89 -11.10 -6.07
N LEU A 20 3.74 -10.99 -5.37
CA LEU A 20 2.43 -10.92 -6.01
C LEU A 20 2.06 -9.52 -6.52
N ILE A 21 2.90 -8.51 -6.26
CA ILE A 21 2.63 -7.13 -6.66
C ILE A 21 3.40 -6.86 -7.94
N ASP A 22 2.71 -6.38 -8.96
CA ASP A 22 3.33 -5.95 -10.21
C ASP A 22 4.44 -4.89 -9.95
N ALA A 23 5.58 -5.04 -10.62
CA ALA A 23 6.73 -4.17 -10.43
C ALA A 23 6.46 -2.71 -10.83
N GLY A 24 5.60 -2.48 -11.84
CA GLY A 24 5.16 -1.14 -12.24
C GLY A 24 4.27 -0.50 -11.17
N VAL A 25 3.40 -1.30 -10.53
CA VAL A 25 2.59 -0.86 -9.39
C VAL A 25 3.46 -0.50 -8.18
N ILE A 26 4.50 -1.29 -7.89
CA ILE A 26 5.49 -0.95 -6.84
C ILE A 26 6.16 0.39 -7.16
N ALA A 27 6.64 0.56 -8.40
CA ALA A 27 7.32 1.78 -8.81
C ALA A 27 6.43 3.03 -8.66
N ASP A 28 5.16 2.92 -9.04
CA ASP A 28 4.19 4.01 -8.86
C ASP A 28 3.97 4.35 -7.38
N TYR A 29 3.75 3.34 -6.53
CA TYR A 29 3.59 3.59 -5.09
C TYR A 29 4.84 4.18 -4.43
N VAL A 30 6.04 3.83 -4.89
CA VAL A 30 7.27 4.46 -4.42
C VAL A 30 7.36 5.91 -4.92
N ALA A 31 7.01 6.18 -6.18
CA ALA A 31 6.99 7.53 -6.73
C ALA A 31 5.97 8.45 -6.02
N LEU A 32 4.84 7.89 -5.56
CA LEU A 32 3.84 8.57 -4.76
C LEU A 32 4.19 8.68 -3.26
N ASN A 33 5.35 8.16 -2.83
CA ASN A 33 5.77 8.08 -1.43
C ASN A 33 4.78 7.28 -0.55
N TRP A 34 4.06 6.32 -1.11
CA TRP A 34 3.15 5.45 -0.36
C TRP A 34 3.86 4.20 0.14
N LEU A 35 4.81 3.68 -0.63
CA LEU A 35 5.73 2.62 -0.21
C LEU A 35 7.17 3.13 -0.27
N GLU A 36 8.04 2.50 0.51
CA GLU A 36 9.48 2.73 0.47
C GLU A 36 10.25 1.41 0.53
N TRP A 37 11.45 1.41 -0.03
CA TRP A 37 12.40 0.32 0.14
C TRP A 37 13.12 0.48 1.48
N HIS A 38 13.07 -0.55 2.32
CA HIS A 38 13.72 -0.58 3.61
C HIS A 38 14.48 -1.91 3.76
N GLY A 39 15.81 -1.85 3.61
CA GLY A 39 16.68 -3.02 3.81
C GLY A 39 16.35 -4.22 2.90
N GLY A 40 15.99 -3.96 1.64
CA GLY A 40 15.64 -5.00 0.66
C GLY A 40 14.19 -5.52 0.73
N SER A 41 13.36 -4.94 1.60
CA SER A 41 11.92 -5.22 1.66
C SER A 41 11.12 -3.94 1.42
N LEU A 42 9.89 -4.07 0.92
CA LEU A 42 8.95 -2.95 0.82
C LEU A 42 8.24 -2.71 2.15
N ARG A 43 8.10 -1.45 2.52
CA ARG A 43 7.37 -1.01 3.71
C ARG A 43 6.37 0.08 3.35
N LEU A 44 5.25 0.12 4.07
CA LEU A 44 4.27 1.20 4.00
C LEU A 44 4.81 2.44 4.73
N THR A 45 4.79 3.60 4.07
CA THR A 45 5.16 4.88 4.67
C THR A 45 4.02 5.43 5.54
N ILE A 46 4.27 6.53 6.25
CA ILE A 46 3.23 7.28 6.96
C ILE A 46 2.18 7.81 5.97
N VAL A 47 2.61 8.34 4.81
CA VAL A 47 1.71 8.88 3.79
C VAL A 47 0.82 7.77 3.22
N GLY A 48 1.41 6.65 2.81
CA GLY A 48 0.66 5.49 2.31
C GLY A 48 -0.31 4.92 3.36
N GLY A 49 0.10 4.93 4.64
CA GLY A 49 -0.75 4.54 5.76
C GLY A 49 -1.99 5.43 5.90
N ASN A 50 -1.84 6.74 5.77
CA ASN A 50 -2.97 7.68 5.83
C ASN A 50 -3.91 7.51 4.64
N VAL A 51 -3.36 7.36 3.44
CA VAL A 51 -4.11 7.09 2.21
C VAL A 51 -4.93 5.81 2.34
N CYS A 52 -4.34 4.72 2.83
CA CYS A 52 -5.03 3.44 3.06
C CYS A 52 -6.18 3.55 4.09
N LYS A 53 -6.02 4.38 5.13
CA LYS A 53 -7.06 4.66 6.13
C LYS A 53 -8.22 5.48 5.55
N GLN A 54 -7.93 6.47 4.71
CA GLN A 54 -8.95 7.30 4.04
C GLN A 54 -9.83 6.48 3.09
N MET A 55 -9.34 5.33 2.63
CA MET A 55 -10.06 4.39 1.77
C MET A 55 -10.87 3.35 2.56
N ALA A 56 -10.81 3.36 3.90
CA ALA A 56 -11.73 2.55 4.68
C ALA A 56 -13.11 3.17 4.51
N PRO A 57 -14.15 2.38 4.15
CA PRO A 57 -15.51 2.90 4.26
C PRO A 57 -15.67 3.41 5.69
N ALA A 58 -16.20 4.63 5.84
CA ALA A 58 -16.54 5.14 7.16
C ALA A 58 -17.36 4.06 7.87
N ALA A 59 -16.94 3.67 9.07
CA ALA A 59 -17.72 2.73 9.87
C ALA A 59 -19.16 3.25 9.93
N PRO A 60 -20.18 2.42 9.66
CA PRO A 60 -21.56 2.86 9.80
C PRO A 60 -21.73 3.36 11.23
N THR A 61 -22.02 4.64 11.36
CA THR A 61 -22.37 5.27 12.63
C THR A 61 -23.76 4.76 12.96
N SER A 62 -23.84 3.70 13.77
CA SER A 62 -25.08 3.26 14.41
C SER A 62 -25.35 4.10 15.65
#